data_AF-A0A0G0MUT1-F1
#
_entry.id   AF-A0A0G0MUT1-F1
#
_cell.length_a   1.000
_cell.length_b   1.000
_cell.length_c   1.000
_cell.angle_alpha   90.00
_cell.angle_beta   90.00
_cell.angle_gamma   90.00
#
_symmetry.space_group_name_H-M   'P 1'
#
loop_
_entity.id
_entity.type
_entity.pdbx_description
1 polymer ?
#
loop_
_entity_poly.entity_id
_entity_poly.type
_entity_poly.pdbx_seq_one_letter_code
_entity_poly.pdbx_strand_id
1 'polypeptide(L)' 'DQMWSEETKKGLVVKMTFDGDKIIKREEFKTFTPNIGQPEIVDKF' A
#
# COMPACT_ATOMS: atom_id res chain seq x y z
N ASP A 1 3.43 16.07 -19.80
CA ASP A 1 3.67 14.63 -19.68
C ASP A 1 4.39 14.38 -18.37
N GLN A 2 3.62 14.15 -17.30
CA GLN A 2 4.17 13.87 -15.96
C GLN A 2 4.03 12.37 -15.74
N MET A 3 4.83 11.60 -16.47
CA MET A 3 4.97 10.16 -16.23
C MET A 3 5.63 9.97 -14.87
N TRP A 4 4.92 9.32 -13.95
CA TRP A 4 5.46 8.92 -12.67
C TRP A 4 6.69 8.02 -12.88
N SER A 5 7.79 8.32 -12.20
CA SER A 5 8.95 7.43 -12.17
C SER A 5 8.58 6.09 -11.55
N GLU A 6 9.31 5.04 -11.91
CA GLU A 6 9.11 3.69 -11.33
C GLU A 6 9.22 3.69 -9.79
N GLU A 7 9.95 4.64 -9.22
CA GLU A 7 10.02 4.84 -7.78
C GLU A 7 8.72 5.42 -7.20
N THR A 8 8.15 6.44 -7.83
CA THR A 8 6.89 7.06 -7.39
C THR A 8 5.66 6.15 -7.52
N LYS A 9 5.78 5.06 -8.27
CA LYS A 9 4.74 4.03 -8.37
C LYS A 9 4.76 3.03 -7.22
N LYS A 10 5.82 2.98 -6.40
CA LYS A 10 5.91 2.09 -5.23
C LYS A 10 5.11 2.66 -4.07
N GLY A 11 4.37 1.80 -3.37
CA GLY A 11 3.54 2.20 -2.23
C GLY A 11 3.44 1.13 -1.15
N LEU A 12 2.72 1.47 -0.09
CA LEU A 12 2.45 0.60 1.05
C LEU A 12 0.99 0.77 1.48
N VAL A 13 0.25 -0.34 1.57
CA VAL A 13 -1.06 -0.38 2.21
C VAL A 13 -0.88 -0.99 3.60
N VAL A 14 -1.36 -0.28 4.62
CA VAL A 14 -1.33 -0.74 6.00
C VAL A 14 -2.76 -1.01 6.46
N LYS A 15 -3.06 -2.26 6.79
CA LYS A 15 -4.33 -2.65 7.40
C LYS A 15 -4.14 -2.73 8.90
N MET A 16 -4.84 -1.87 9.63
CA MET A 16 -4.84 -1.84 11.09
C MET A 16 -6.16 -2.36 11.62
N THR A 17 -6.11 -3.31 12.55
CA THR A 17 -7.28 -3.82 13.27
C THR A 17 -7.26 -3.25 14.69
N PHE A 18 -8.37 -2.68 15.10
CA PHE A 18 -8.53 -2.07 16.42
C PHE A 18 -9.48 -2.90 17.29
N ASP A 19 -9.17 -2.98 18.58
CA ASP A 19 -10.08 -3.39 19.63
C ASP A 19 -10.21 -2.21 20.62
N GLY A 20 -11.33 -1.51 20.53
CA GLY A 20 -11.51 -0.20 21.17
C GLY A 20 -10.50 0.83 20.67
N ASP A 21 -9.71 1.39 21.59
CA ASP A 21 -8.65 2.36 21.32
C ASP A 21 -7.27 1.72 21.02
N LYS A 22 -7.18 0.39 21.06
CA LYS A 22 -5.92 -0.35 20.89
C LYS A 22 -5.81 -0.98 19.51
N ILE A 23 -4.68 -0.79 18.85
CA ILE A 23 -4.33 -1.56 17.65
C ILE A 23 -3.90 -2.96 18.09
N ILE A 24 -4.65 -3.98 17.67
CA ILE A 24 -4.37 -5.39 17.99
C ILE A 24 -3.69 -6.14 16.84
N LYS A 25 -3.76 -5.61 15.61
CA LYS A 25 -3.11 -6.22 14.45
C LYS A 25 -2.74 -5.16 13.41
N ARG A 26 -1.54 -5.29 12.85
CA ARG A 26 -1.06 -4.49 11.71
C ARG A 26 -0.57 -5.43 10.63
N GLU A 27 -1.09 -5.28 9.43
CA GLU A 27 -0.71 -6.06 8.25
C GLU A 27 -0.22 -5.07 7.18
N GLU A 28 0.93 -5.35 6.59
CA GLU A 28 1.57 -4.49 5.60
C GLU A 28 1.63 -5.17 4.24
N PHE A 29 1.18 -4.44 3.22
CA PHE A 29 1.11 -4.93 1.84
C PHE A 29 1.86 -3.95 0.94
N LYS A 30 2.96 -4.40 0.34
CA LYS A 30 3.64 -3.60 -0.68
C LYS A 30 2.73 -3.47 -1.89
N THR A 31 2.67 -2.28 -2.45
CA THR A 31 1.88 -2.00 -3.65
C THR A 31 2.73 -1.38 -4.75
N PHE A 32 2.28 -1.56 -5.98
CA PHE A 32 2.82 -0.90 -7.15
C PHE A 32 1.68 -0.36 -7.99
N THR A 33 1.82 0.86 -8.51
CA THR A 33 0.75 1.56 -9.25
C THR A 33 1.15 1.66 -10.72
N PRO A 34 0.94 0.60 -11.53
CA PRO A 34 1.35 0.59 -12.93
C PRO A 34 0.58 1.62 -13.75
N ASN A 35 -0.71 1.80 -13.43
CA ASN A 35 -1.61 2.78 -14.01
C ASN A 35 -2.01 3.82 -12.96
N ILE A 36 -2.12 5.09 -13.36
CA ILE A 36 -2.44 6.20 -12.45
C ILE A 36 -3.72 5.87 -11.66
N GLY A 37 -3.61 5.90 -10.34
CA GLY A 37 -4.74 5.71 -9.42
C GLY A 37 -5.18 4.25 -9.22
N GLN A 38 -4.47 3.27 -9.78
CA GLN A 38 -4.79 1.85 -9.64
C GLN A 38 -3.60 1.06 -9.03
N PRO A 39 -3.43 1.11 -7.70
CA PRO A 39 -2.41 0.33 -7.01
C PRO A 39 -2.77 -1.16 -6.97
N GLU A 40 -1.78 -2.01 -7.24
CA GLU A 40 -1.85 -3.47 -7.15
C GLU A 40 -0.97 -3.95 -5.99
N ILE A 41 -1.41 -4.98 -5.25
CA ILE A 41 -0.60 -5.58 -4.17
C ILE A 41 0.41 -6.54 -4.80
N VAL A 42 1.70 -6.33 -4.51
CA VAL A 42 2.81 -7.08 -5.12
C VAL A 42 3.49 -8.06 -4.17
N ASP A 43 3.28 -7.94 -2.86
CA ASP A 43 3.77 -8.88 -1.83
C ASP A 43 2.82 -8.91 -0.63
N LYS A 44 2.52 -10.11 -0.11
CA LYS A 44 1.88 -10.31 1.20
C LYS A 44 2.94 -10.82 2.18
N PHE A 45 3.18 -10.08 3.26
CA PHE A 45 4.05 -10.48 4.37
C PHE A 45 3.28 -11.28 5.42
#